data_AF-A0A7W1MB66-F1
#
_entry.id   AF-A0A7W1MB66-F1
#
_cell.length_a   1.000
_cell.length_b   1.000
_cell.length_c   1.000
_cell.angle_alpha   90.00
_cell.angle_beta   90.00
_cell.angle_gamma   90.00
#
_symmetry.space_group_name_H-M   'P 1'
#
loop_
_entity.id
_entity.type
_entity.pdbx_description
1 polymer ?
#
loop_
_entity_poly.entity_id
_entity_poly.type
_entity_poly.pdbx_seq_one_letter_code
_entity_poly.pdbx_strand_id
1 'polypeptide(L)'
;MAIDKIYSSYILCLSCIFFSCFSGCFLFCEIETVTLKWTSLLCTQVCMTQLEREFRKVPGIAEVALDQGSGGATIKWRPNYRFSFSDVNVPMRLVGLSIRDIHIKVKGKLSHDAHSVFLTSIGDNTQFQLLNPVTSTSGQQAAVFNLAARQLTPELRQKLLEGEAQKATASIQGQIFMPGRSSALQIVVDSLNLEKEDTEKQKQK
;
A
#
# COMPACT_ATOMS: atom_id res chain seq x y z
N MET A 1 -47.58 61.60 -1.40
CA MET A 1 -47.26 60.61 -2.45
C MET A 1 -45.78 60.79 -2.77
N ALA A 2 -44.80 60.18 -2.11
CA ALA A 2 -44.64 58.81 -1.63
C ALA A 2 -44.77 57.77 -2.75
N ILE A 3 -43.61 57.37 -3.29
CA ILE A 3 -43.13 56.01 -3.62
C ILE A 3 -42.27 56.10 -4.90
N ASP A 4 -40.96 55.89 -4.75
CA ASP A 4 -40.08 55.25 -5.76
C ASP A 4 -38.76 54.90 -5.05
N LYS A 5 -38.75 53.80 -4.27
CA LYS A 5 -38.24 52.47 -4.65
C LYS A 5 -36.75 52.44 -5.02
N ILE A 6 -35.98 52.44 -3.93
CA ILE A 6 -34.65 51.88 -3.73
C ILE A 6 -34.69 50.38 -4.09
N TYR A 7 -34.13 49.99 -5.24
CA TYR A 7 -33.80 48.59 -5.55
C TYR A 7 -32.53 48.53 -6.41
N SER A 8 -31.38 48.87 -5.82
CA SER A 8 -30.08 48.69 -6.47
C SER A 8 -28.99 48.64 -5.41
N SER A 9 -28.82 47.51 -4.69
CA SER A 9 -27.61 47.22 -3.88
C SER A 9 -27.57 45.85 -3.17
N TYR A 10 -28.20 44.79 -3.69
CA TYR A 10 -28.14 43.47 -3.03
C TYR A 10 -27.84 42.28 -3.95
N ILE A 11 -27.07 42.50 -5.03
CA ILE A 11 -26.60 41.43 -5.91
C ILE A 11 -25.09 41.60 -6.07
N LEU A 12 -24.29 41.29 -5.03
CA LEU A 12 -22.82 41.17 -5.13
C LEU A 12 -22.21 40.80 -3.75
N CYS A 13 -22.75 39.80 -3.04
CA CYS A 13 -22.05 39.31 -1.83
C CYS A 13 -22.45 37.90 -1.40
N LEU A 14 -22.73 37.00 -2.35
CA LEU A 14 -23.12 35.61 -2.03
C LEU A 14 -22.38 34.55 -2.86
N SER A 15 -21.16 34.84 -3.32
CA SER A 15 -20.37 33.94 -4.18
C SER A 15 -18.94 33.66 -3.69
N CYS A 16 -18.62 33.89 -2.41
CA CYS A 16 -17.26 33.70 -1.87
C CYS A 16 -17.13 32.70 -0.70
N ILE A 17 -18.20 32.00 -0.29
CA ILE A 17 -18.16 31.05 0.85
C ILE A 17 -18.29 29.59 0.41
N PHE A 18 -17.80 29.23 -0.79
CA PHE A 18 -17.80 27.84 -1.26
C PHE A 18 -16.45 27.32 -1.74
N PHE A 19 -15.35 28.04 -1.49
CA PHE A 19 -14.04 27.71 -2.06
C PHE A 19 -12.90 27.52 -1.04
N SER A 20 -13.19 26.98 0.16
CA SER A 20 -12.17 26.90 1.22
C SER A 20 -12.20 25.63 2.08
N CYS A 21 -12.81 24.52 1.63
CA CYS A 21 -12.79 23.24 2.36
C CYS A 21 -12.13 22.08 1.60
N PHE A 22 -11.35 22.36 0.55
CA PHE A 22 -10.48 21.36 -0.09
C PHE A 22 -9.03 21.43 0.42
N SER A 23 -8.80 21.91 1.64
CA SER A 23 -7.51 21.72 2.31
C SER A 23 -7.40 20.27 2.73
N GLY A 24 -6.66 19.52 1.92
CA GLY A 24 -6.44 18.08 1.99
C GLY A 24 -6.36 17.53 3.41
N CYS A 25 -7.41 16.83 3.81
CA CYS A 25 -7.22 15.62 4.59
C CYS A 25 -6.39 14.70 3.70
N PHE A 26 -5.06 14.74 3.86
CA PHE A 26 -4.20 13.65 3.43
C PHE A 26 -4.68 12.44 4.24
N LEU A 27 -5.65 11.71 3.67
CA LEU A 27 -6.05 10.41 4.15
C LEU A 27 -4.80 9.55 4.04
N PHE A 28 -4.10 9.40 5.16
CA PHE A 28 -2.94 8.53 5.26
C PHE A 28 -3.43 7.11 4.99
N CYS A 29 -3.20 6.63 3.77
CA CYS A 29 -3.46 5.25 3.43
C CYS A 29 -2.25 4.43 3.91
N GLU A 30 -2.46 3.46 4.80
CA GLU A 30 -1.33 2.68 5.33
C GLU A 30 -0.72 1.79 4.25
N ILE A 31 -1.57 1.11 3.49
CA ILE A 31 -1.16 0.41 2.27
C ILE A 31 -1.40 1.35 1.11
N GLU A 32 -0.35 2.08 0.74
CA GLU A 32 -0.45 3.16 -0.24
C GLU A 32 -0.73 2.60 -1.64
N THR A 33 0.02 1.56 -2.02
CA THR A 33 -0.02 1.00 -3.38
C THR A 33 0.30 -0.49 -3.39
N VAL A 34 -0.46 -1.24 -4.18
CA VAL A 34 -0.21 -2.64 -4.52
C VAL A 34 0.07 -2.71 -6.03
N THR A 35 1.26 -3.13 -6.40
CA THR A 35 1.68 -3.27 -7.81
C THR A 35 1.78 -4.74 -8.17
N LEU A 36 1.06 -5.15 -9.21
CA LEU A 36 1.00 -6.52 -9.70
C LEU A 36 1.68 -6.63 -11.06
N LYS A 37 2.28 -7.79 -11.32
CA LYS A 37 2.77 -8.19 -12.63
C LYS A 37 2.26 -9.58 -13.00
N TRP A 38 1.94 -9.77 -14.27
CA TRP A 38 1.58 -11.04 -14.88
C TRP A 38 2.24 -11.14 -16.27
N THR A 39 2.03 -12.25 -16.97
CA THR A 39 2.53 -12.41 -18.34
C THR A 39 1.63 -11.66 -19.31
N SER A 40 2.11 -10.55 -19.89
CA SER A 40 1.33 -9.64 -20.74
C SER A 40 0.66 -10.32 -21.94
N LEU A 41 1.34 -11.31 -22.55
CA LEU A 41 0.84 -12.07 -23.71
C LEU A 41 -0.48 -12.81 -23.45
N LEU A 42 -0.89 -12.97 -22.20
CA LEU A 42 -2.06 -13.77 -21.82
C LEU A 42 -3.37 -12.95 -21.73
N CYS A 43 -3.33 -11.62 -21.84
CA CYS A 43 -4.53 -10.79 -21.63
C CYS A 43 -4.83 -9.86 -22.81
N THR A 44 -5.90 -10.18 -23.54
CA THR A 44 -6.48 -9.32 -24.59
C THR A 44 -7.23 -8.13 -23.98
N GLN A 45 -7.65 -7.16 -24.80
CA GLN A 45 -8.44 -6.01 -24.33
C GLN A 45 -9.72 -6.40 -23.59
N VAL A 46 -10.37 -7.50 -24.02
CA VAL A 46 -11.57 -8.05 -23.36
C VAL A 46 -11.23 -8.57 -21.97
N CYS A 47 -10.12 -9.31 -21.85
CA CYS A 47 -9.60 -9.78 -20.56
C CYS A 47 -9.30 -8.58 -19.62
N MET A 48 -8.68 -7.51 -20.12
CA MET A 48 -8.38 -6.30 -19.32
C MET A 48 -9.65 -5.62 -18.80
N THR A 49 -10.66 -5.48 -19.66
CA THR A 49 -11.94 -4.87 -19.29
C THR A 49 -12.66 -5.69 -18.22
N GLN A 50 -12.60 -7.02 -18.33
CA GLN A 50 -13.17 -7.92 -17.34
C GLN A 50 -12.39 -7.88 -16.02
N LEU A 51 -11.06 -7.87 -16.07
CA LEU A 51 -10.21 -7.77 -14.89
C LEU A 51 -10.49 -6.48 -14.11
N GLU A 52 -10.58 -5.35 -14.81
CA GLU A 52 -10.92 -4.08 -14.18
C GLU A 52 -12.28 -4.13 -13.50
N ARG A 53 -13.28 -4.74 -14.15
CA ARG A 53 -14.61 -4.94 -13.58
C ARG A 53 -14.56 -5.80 -12.31
N GLU A 54 -13.80 -6.88 -12.30
CA GLU A 54 -13.66 -7.73 -11.11
C GLU A 54 -12.94 -7.01 -9.97
N PHE A 55 -11.86 -6.27 -10.24
CA PHE A 55 -11.19 -5.48 -9.20
C PHE A 55 -12.09 -4.38 -8.62
N ARG A 56 -12.92 -3.71 -9.43
CA ARG A 56 -13.86 -2.69 -8.95
C ARG A 56 -14.92 -3.25 -7.98
N LYS A 57 -15.18 -4.56 -7.98
CA LYS A 57 -16.08 -5.21 -7.02
C LYS A 57 -15.44 -5.46 -5.66
N VAL A 58 -14.10 -5.39 -5.57
CA VAL A 58 -13.37 -5.64 -4.32
C VAL A 58 -13.53 -4.44 -3.40
N PRO A 59 -14.14 -4.59 -2.21
CA PRO A 59 -14.44 -3.45 -1.34
C PRO A 59 -13.19 -2.69 -0.86
N GLY A 60 -12.05 -3.37 -0.73
CA GLY A 60 -10.78 -2.79 -0.30
C GLY A 60 -10.04 -1.96 -1.36
N ILE A 61 -10.50 -1.99 -2.62
CA ILE A 61 -9.83 -1.28 -3.72
C ILE A 61 -10.45 0.11 -3.91
N ALA A 62 -9.60 1.15 -3.88
CA ALA A 62 -9.98 2.53 -4.14
C ALA A 62 -9.89 2.86 -5.63
N GLU A 63 -8.74 2.57 -6.23
CA GLU A 63 -8.43 2.87 -7.63
C GLU A 63 -7.63 1.72 -8.25
N VAL A 64 -7.81 1.51 -9.54
CA VAL A 64 -7.07 0.52 -10.33
C VAL A 64 -6.59 1.20 -11.61
N ALA A 65 -5.29 1.15 -11.85
CA ALA A 65 -4.67 1.53 -13.10
C ALA A 65 -4.06 0.28 -13.74
N LEU A 66 -4.62 -0.16 -14.87
CA LEU A 66 -4.13 -1.31 -15.61
C LEU A 66 -3.19 -0.88 -16.73
N ASP A 67 -2.06 -1.59 -16.87
CA ASP A 67 -1.11 -1.42 -17.97
C ASP A 67 -1.02 -2.73 -18.75
N GLN A 68 -1.72 -2.75 -19.88
CA GLN A 68 -1.74 -3.91 -20.78
C GLN A 68 -0.37 -4.15 -21.40
N GLY A 69 0.37 -3.10 -21.75
CA GLY A 69 1.65 -3.20 -22.45
C GLY A 69 2.70 -3.90 -21.60
N SER A 70 2.77 -3.57 -20.31
CA SER A 70 3.73 -4.19 -19.40
C SER A 70 3.19 -5.40 -18.63
N GLY A 71 1.91 -5.77 -18.81
CA GLY A 71 1.26 -6.85 -18.07
C GLY A 71 1.26 -6.58 -16.57
N GLY A 72 0.73 -5.43 -16.16
CA GLY A 72 0.72 -5.04 -14.76
C GLY A 72 -0.48 -4.19 -14.35
N ALA A 73 -0.66 -4.07 -13.04
CA ALA A 73 -1.67 -3.21 -12.43
C ALA A 73 -1.06 -2.45 -11.26
N THR A 74 -1.45 -1.21 -11.09
CA THR A 74 -1.23 -0.44 -9.87
C THR A 74 -2.58 -0.21 -9.22
N ILE A 75 -2.72 -0.70 -8.00
CA ILE A 75 -3.95 -0.65 -7.21
C ILE A 75 -3.69 0.24 -6.01
N LYS A 76 -4.55 1.24 -5.78
CA LYS A 76 -4.58 1.96 -4.52
C LYS A 76 -5.58 1.29 -3.59
N TRP A 77 -5.12 0.98 -2.39
CA TRP A 77 -5.96 0.37 -1.37
C TRP A 77 -6.79 1.46 -0.67
N ARG A 78 -7.93 1.09 -0.08
CA ARG A 78 -8.71 2.00 0.76
C ARG A 78 -8.08 2.07 2.16
N PRO A 79 -8.04 3.25 2.80
CA PRO A 79 -7.57 3.36 4.17
C PRO A 79 -8.46 2.56 5.13
N ASN A 80 -7.88 1.98 6.17
CA ASN A 80 -8.56 1.16 7.20
C ASN A 80 -9.24 -0.12 6.69
N TYR A 81 -9.13 -0.47 5.40
CA TYR A 81 -9.63 -1.75 4.91
C TYR A 81 -8.52 -2.79 4.98
N ARG A 82 -8.80 -3.94 5.62
CA ARG A 82 -7.80 -5.00 5.78
C ARG A 82 -7.33 -5.55 4.44
N PHE A 83 -6.03 -5.48 4.20
CA PHE A 83 -5.45 -6.10 3.02
C PHE A 83 -5.50 -7.62 3.12
N SER A 84 -5.96 -8.24 2.03
CA SER A 84 -5.92 -9.67 1.85
C SER A 84 -5.39 -10.00 0.46
N PHE A 85 -4.48 -10.96 0.38
CA PHE A 85 -4.02 -11.45 -0.91
C PHE A 85 -5.16 -12.11 -1.72
N SER A 86 -6.16 -12.72 -1.05
CA SER A 86 -7.31 -13.32 -1.74
C SER A 86 -8.08 -12.31 -2.59
N ASP A 87 -8.21 -11.09 -2.08
CA ASP A 87 -8.98 -10.02 -2.69
C ASP A 87 -8.35 -9.56 -4.01
N VAL A 88 -7.04 -9.78 -4.15
CA VAL A 88 -6.31 -9.53 -5.39
C VAL A 88 -6.25 -10.78 -6.27
N ASN A 89 -5.99 -11.94 -5.67
CA ASN A 89 -5.77 -13.18 -6.40
C ASN A 89 -7.05 -13.76 -7.04
N VAL A 90 -8.21 -13.60 -6.40
CA VAL A 90 -9.48 -14.11 -6.92
C VAL A 90 -9.88 -13.43 -8.24
N PRO A 91 -9.93 -12.08 -8.35
CA PRO A 91 -10.16 -11.40 -9.63
C PRO A 91 -9.21 -11.85 -10.74
N MET A 92 -7.91 -11.96 -10.44
CA MET A 92 -6.90 -12.43 -11.39
C MET A 92 -7.22 -13.84 -11.91
N ARG A 93 -7.56 -14.77 -11.02
CA ARG A 93 -7.90 -16.16 -11.40
C ARG A 93 -9.19 -16.25 -12.19
N LEU A 94 -10.19 -15.42 -11.90
CA LEU A 94 -11.48 -15.41 -12.62
C LEU A 94 -11.33 -15.06 -14.11
N VAL A 95 -10.31 -14.27 -14.46
CA VAL A 95 -9.98 -13.95 -15.86
C VAL A 95 -8.87 -14.83 -16.44
N GLY A 96 -8.46 -15.88 -15.72
CA GLY A 96 -7.44 -16.84 -16.18
C GLY A 96 -6.00 -16.34 -16.06
N LEU A 97 -5.74 -15.27 -15.30
CA LEU A 97 -4.40 -14.75 -15.08
C LEU A 97 -3.79 -15.30 -13.79
N SER A 98 -2.47 -15.39 -13.78
CA SER A 98 -1.69 -15.74 -12.59
C SER A 98 -0.76 -14.59 -12.23
N ILE A 99 -0.70 -14.25 -10.95
CA ILE A 99 0.19 -13.21 -10.43
C ILE A 99 1.61 -13.77 -10.44
N ARG A 100 2.51 -13.10 -11.16
CA ARG A 100 3.94 -13.39 -11.12
C ARG A 100 4.60 -12.73 -9.93
N ASP A 101 4.38 -11.43 -9.80
CA ASP A 101 4.97 -10.61 -8.75
C ASP A 101 3.91 -9.67 -8.17
N ILE A 102 3.98 -9.46 -6.86
CA ILE A 102 3.16 -8.51 -6.13
C ILE A 102 4.08 -7.70 -5.22
N HIS A 103 4.16 -6.41 -5.45
CA HIS A 103 4.86 -5.46 -4.59
C HIS A 103 3.85 -4.63 -3.84
N ILE A 104 4.16 -4.33 -2.59
CA ILE A 104 3.35 -3.45 -1.76
C ILE A 104 4.21 -2.37 -1.16
N LYS A 105 3.60 -1.20 -0.95
CA LYS A 105 4.15 -0.12 -0.14
C LYS A 105 3.25 0.06 1.07
N VAL A 106 3.80 -0.18 2.26
CA VAL A 106 3.06 -0.22 3.52
C VAL A 106 3.73 0.64 4.58
N LYS A 107 2.93 1.40 5.31
CA LYS A 107 3.30 2.17 6.49
C LYS A 107 2.82 1.47 7.75
N GLY A 108 3.71 1.30 8.72
CA GLY A 108 3.41 0.52 9.90
C GLY A 108 4.33 0.79 11.09
N LYS A 109 4.00 0.17 12.21
CA LYS A 109 4.83 0.09 13.41
C LYS A 109 5.69 -1.16 13.36
N LEU A 110 6.94 -1.02 13.79
CA LEU A 110 7.86 -2.14 13.90
C LEU A 110 7.65 -2.86 15.24
N SER A 111 7.87 -4.17 15.23
CA SER A 111 7.92 -5.03 16.40
C SER A 111 8.84 -6.21 16.12
N HIS A 112 9.47 -6.81 17.12
CA HIS A 112 10.30 -7.99 16.92
C HIS A 112 10.07 -9.08 17.96
N ASP A 113 10.48 -10.30 17.59
CA ASP A 113 10.73 -11.40 18.52
C ASP A 113 12.20 -11.84 18.43
N ALA A 114 12.54 -12.95 19.09
CA ALA A 114 13.89 -13.51 19.12
C ALA A 114 14.47 -13.79 17.72
N HIS A 115 13.63 -14.06 16.72
CA HIS A 115 14.03 -14.55 15.40
C HIS A 115 13.61 -13.64 14.26
N SER A 116 12.50 -12.93 14.38
CA SER A 116 11.84 -12.19 13.30
C SER A 116 11.59 -10.74 13.66
N VAL A 117 11.50 -9.92 12.62
CA VAL A 117 11.02 -8.54 12.72
C VAL A 117 9.74 -8.44 11.90
N PHE A 118 8.75 -7.75 12.44
CA PHE A 118 7.44 -7.57 11.85
C PHE A 118 7.12 -6.10 11.68
N LEU A 119 6.35 -5.81 10.64
CA LEU A 119 5.67 -4.53 10.45
C LEU A 119 4.17 -4.75 10.64
N THR A 120 3.55 -3.99 11.53
CA THR A 120 2.09 -3.96 11.70
C THR A 120 1.56 -2.66 11.10
N SER A 121 0.73 -2.77 10.06
CA SER A 121 0.12 -1.62 9.39
C SER A 121 -0.74 -0.80 10.36
N ILE A 122 -0.68 0.54 10.26
CA ILE A 122 -1.16 1.47 11.30
C ILE A 122 -2.70 1.55 11.44
N GLY A 123 -3.51 1.15 10.46
CA GLY A 123 -4.97 1.24 10.54
C GLY A 123 -5.68 -0.07 10.34
N ASP A 124 -5.20 -0.94 9.45
CA ASP A 124 -5.80 -2.27 9.26
C ASP A 124 -5.20 -3.37 10.16
N ASN A 125 -4.12 -3.07 10.89
CA ASN A 125 -3.38 -4.00 11.76
C ASN A 125 -2.89 -5.27 11.03
N THR A 126 -2.75 -5.24 9.70
CA THR A 126 -2.16 -6.35 8.97
C THR A 126 -0.69 -6.45 9.34
N GLN A 127 -0.29 -7.64 9.79
CA GLN A 127 1.09 -7.94 10.17
C GLN A 127 1.85 -8.57 9.00
N PHE A 128 3.06 -8.06 8.78
CA PHE A 128 3.98 -8.51 7.76
C PHE A 128 5.31 -8.91 8.40
N GLN A 129 5.75 -10.14 8.19
CA GLN A 129 7.11 -10.54 8.55
C GLN A 129 8.10 -9.98 7.51
N LEU A 130 9.19 -9.37 7.97
CA LEU A 130 10.18 -8.75 7.11
C LEU A 130 11.30 -9.73 6.78
N LEU A 131 11.63 -9.82 5.50
CA LEU A 131 12.64 -10.72 4.94
C LEU A 131 13.68 -9.94 4.15
N ASN A 132 14.88 -10.50 4.04
CA ASN A 132 15.93 -9.94 3.20
C ASN A 132 15.75 -10.34 1.73
N PRO A 133 16.16 -9.49 0.77
CA PRO A 133 16.37 -9.94 -0.60
C PRO A 133 17.42 -11.05 -0.66
N VAL A 134 17.24 -11.99 -1.59
CA VAL A 134 18.28 -12.98 -1.91
C VAL A 134 19.18 -12.36 -2.95
N THR A 135 20.46 -12.18 -2.63
CA THR A 135 21.49 -11.90 -3.64
C THR A 135 21.74 -13.22 -4.37
N SER A 136 21.09 -13.43 -5.52
CA SER A 136 21.34 -14.61 -6.34
C SER A 136 22.74 -14.50 -6.96
N THR A 137 23.73 -15.10 -6.33
CA THR A 137 24.99 -15.44 -7.00
C THR A 137 24.64 -16.46 -8.09
N SER A 138 24.98 -16.13 -9.33
CA SER A 138 24.56 -16.83 -10.56
C SER A 138 24.45 -18.36 -10.41
N GLY A 139 23.25 -18.92 -10.56
CA GLY A 139 23.02 -20.36 -10.74
C GLY A 139 22.11 -21.07 -9.73
N GLN A 140 21.74 -20.45 -8.60
CA GLN A 140 20.95 -21.12 -7.55
C GLN A 140 19.50 -20.59 -7.45
N GLN A 141 18.62 -21.08 -8.33
CA GLN A 141 17.17 -20.80 -8.25
C GLN A 141 16.52 -21.35 -6.96
N ALA A 142 17.10 -22.40 -6.37
CA ALA A 142 16.59 -23.01 -5.13
C ALA A 142 16.63 -22.05 -3.92
N ALA A 143 17.54 -21.07 -3.90
CA ALA A 143 17.63 -20.09 -2.82
C ALA A 143 16.46 -19.10 -2.82
N VAL A 144 15.84 -18.85 -3.98
CA VAL A 144 14.76 -17.86 -4.14
C VAL A 144 13.52 -18.27 -3.35
N PHE A 145 13.21 -19.56 -3.27
CA PHE A 145 12.03 -20.08 -2.57
C PHE A 145 12.33 -20.60 -1.15
N ASN A 146 13.58 -20.49 -0.70
CA ASN A 146 13.97 -20.94 0.63
C ASN A 146 13.87 -19.80 1.65
N LEU A 147 12.94 -19.92 2.60
CA LEU A 147 12.75 -18.94 3.67
C LEU A 147 14.01 -18.79 4.54
N ALA A 148 14.75 -19.87 4.79
CA ALA A 148 15.96 -19.83 5.61
C ALA A 148 17.08 -18.99 4.96
N ALA A 149 17.09 -18.89 3.63
CA ALA A 149 18.04 -18.06 2.89
C ALA A 149 17.66 -16.55 2.89
N ARG A 150 16.53 -16.18 3.50
CA ARG A 150 15.97 -14.82 3.51
C ARG A 150 15.97 -14.16 4.88
N GLN A 151 16.80 -14.66 5.80
CA GLN A 151 17.01 -14.02 7.09
C GLN A 151 17.54 -12.59 6.90
N LEU A 152 17.05 -11.66 7.72
CA LEU A 152 17.53 -10.28 7.73
C LEU A 152 19.03 -10.25 7.99
N THR A 153 19.77 -9.44 7.22
CA THR A 153 21.17 -9.18 7.53
C THR A 153 21.28 -8.53 8.92
N PRO A 154 22.39 -8.72 9.65
CA PRO A 154 22.57 -8.09 10.96
C PRO A 154 22.40 -6.57 10.90
N GLU A 155 22.88 -5.94 9.83
CA GLU A 155 22.79 -4.49 9.58
C GLU A 155 21.33 -4.03 9.42
N LEU A 156 20.54 -4.69 8.57
CA LEU A 156 19.14 -4.33 8.36
C LEU A 156 18.31 -4.61 9.62
N ARG A 157 18.57 -5.74 10.30
CA ARG A 157 17.92 -6.06 11.58
C ARG A 157 18.19 -4.98 12.60
N GLN A 158 19.44 -4.58 12.80
CA GLN A 158 19.81 -3.54 13.74
C GLN A 158 19.09 -2.21 13.43
N LYS A 159 19.06 -1.80 12.16
CA LYS A 159 18.35 -0.58 11.72
C LYS A 159 16.85 -0.63 12.04
N LEU A 160 16.22 -1.78 11.85
CA LEU A 160 14.80 -1.97 12.18
C LEU A 160 14.56 -1.92 13.70
N LEU A 161 15.42 -2.56 14.50
CA LEU A 161 15.33 -2.54 15.96
C LEU A 161 15.52 -1.13 16.53
N GLU A 162 16.43 -0.34 15.96
CA GLU A 162 16.60 1.08 16.33
C GLU A 162 15.35 1.90 15.98
N GLY A 163 14.74 1.64 14.83
CA GLY A 163 13.46 2.24 14.44
C GLY A 163 12.34 1.91 15.43
N GLU A 164 12.24 0.64 15.85
CA GLU A 164 11.29 0.20 16.87
C GLU A 164 11.53 0.87 18.22
N ALA A 165 12.78 0.90 18.70
CA ALA A 165 13.15 1.53 19.98
C ALA A 165 12.79 3.02 20.01
N GLN A 166 12.85 3.69 18.85
CA GLN A 166 12.48 5.09 18.66
C GLN A 166 10.98 5.29 18.38
N LYS A 167 10.18 4.22 18.36
CA LYS A 167 8.76 4.23 17.96
C LYS A 167 8.52 4.91 16.60
N ALA A 168 9.48 4.77 15.68
CA ALA A 168 9.37 5.35 14.35
C ALA A 168 8.27 4.66 13.54
N THR A 169 7.60 5.43 12.69
CA THR A 169 6.74 4.87 11.64
C THR A 169 7.62 4.44 10.48
N ALA A 170 7.53 3.17 10.11
CA ALA A 170 8.28 2.62 8.99
C ALA A 170 7.42 2.59 7.73
N SER A 171 7.94 3.11 6.62
CA SER A 171 7.40 2.93 5.28
C SER A 171 8.28 1.94 4.53
N ILE A 172 7.74 0.74 4.28
CA ILE A 172 8.45 -0.36 3.62
C ILE A 172 7.83 -0.61 2.26
N GLN A 173 8.67 -0.71 1.24
CA GLN A 173 8.30 -1.21 -0.07
C GLN A 173 8.98 -2.56 -0.31
N GLY A 174 8.24 -3.52 -0.85
CA GLY A 174 8.78 -4.84 -1.07
C GLY A 174 7.85 -5.81 -1.78
N GLN A 175 8.42 -6.90 -2.28
CA GLN A 175 7.66 -8.03 -2.85
C GLN A 175 7.02 -8.86 -1.74
N ILE A 176 5.74 -9.25 -1.89
CA ILE A 176 5.15 -10.25 -1.00
C ILE A 176 5.68 -11.64 -1.37
N PHE A 177 6.35 -12.27 -0.41
CA PHE A 177 6.90 -13.60 -0.55
C PHE A 177 5.83 -14.66 -0.27
N MET A 178 5.57 -15.51 -1.26
CA MET A 178 4.72 -16.71 -1.15
C MET A 178 3.37 -16.47 -0.42
N PRO A 179 2.55 -15.49 -0.83
CA PRO A 179 1.37 -15.04 -0.09
C PRO A 179 0.28 -16.11 0.11
N GLY A 180 0.32 -17.21 -0.63
CA GLY A 180 -0.63 -18.34 -0.50
C GLY A 180 -0.13 -19.51 0.36
N ARG A 181 1.06 -19.43 0.99
CA ARG A 181 1.65 -20.57 1.73
C ARG A 181 1.83 -20.36 3.23
N SER A 182 1.71 -19.13 3.70
CA SER A 182 1.90 -18.76 5.11
C SER A 182 0.64 -18.09 5.64
N SER A 183 0.36 -18.26 6.94
CA SER A 183 -0.72 -17.56 7.63
C SER A 183 -0.42 -16.07 7.79
N ALA A 184 0.85 -15.71 7.99
CA ALA A 184 1.33 -14.33 8.00
C ALA A 184 1.89 -13.95 6.63
N LEU A 185 1.59 -12.73 6.17
CA LEU A 185 2.19 -12.19 4.96
C LEU A 185 3.67 -11.89 5.22
N GLN A 186 4.51 -12.14 4.22
CA GLN A 186 5.95 -11.95 4.32
C GLN A 186 6.37 -10.95 3.24
N ILE A 187 7.12 -9.91 3.58
CA ILE A 187 7.62 -8.89 2.64
C ILE A 187 9.13 -9.02 2.54
N VAL A 188 9.63 -9.13 1.31
CA VAL A 188 11.05 -8.95 0.99
C VAL A 188 11.32 -7.45 0.93
N VAL A 189 12.14 -6.92 1.84
CA VAL A 189 12.36 -5.48 1.97
C VAL A 189 13.26 -4.97 0.83
N ASP A 190 12.69 -4.18 -0.08
CA ASP A 190 13.43 -3.51 -1.15
C ASP A 190 13.86 -2.10 -0.73
N SER A 191 12.97 -1.37 -0.05
CA SER A 191 13.26 -0.06 0.49
C SER A 191 12.61 0.14 1.86
N LEU A 192 13.30 0.92 2.71
CA LEU A 192 12.91 1.24 4.07
C LEU A 192 13.13 2.71 4.34
N ASN A 193 12.06 3.43 4.69
CA ASN A 193 12.11 4.77 5.25
C ASN A 193 11.59 4.75 6.70
N LEU A 194 12.27 5.45 7.61
CA LEU A 194 11.90 5.56 9.02
C LEU A 194 11.60 7.02 9.33
N GLU A 195 10.35 7.30 9.70
CA GLU A 195 9.89 8.63 10.10
C GLU A 195 9.72 8.64 11.62
N LYS A 196 10.44 9.53 12.30
CA LYS A 196 10.33 9.65 13.77
C LYS A 196 8.99 10.29 14.12
N GLU A 197 8.36 9.81 15.19
CA GLU A 197 7.17 10.44 15.72
C GLU A 197 7.57 11.77 16.36
N ASP A 198 7.18 12.90 15.76
CA ASP A 198 7.48 14.25 16.25
C ASP A 198 6.87 14.43 17.67
N THR A 199 7.65 14.10 18.69
CA THR A 199 7.21 14.13 20.09
C THR A 199 7.03 15.57 20.61
N GLU A 200 7.29 16.59 19.79
CA GLU A 200 7.24 17.99 20.20
C GLU A 200 5.83 18.61 20.25
N LYS A 201 4.81 18.03 19.59
CA LYS A 201 3.47 18.64 19.57
C LYS A 201 2.59 18.36 20.79
N GLN A 202 3.03 17.54 21.76
CA GLN A 202 2.23 17.20 22.95
C GLN A 202 2.62 17.93 24.24
N LYS A 203 3.65 18.78 24.25
CA LYS A 203 4.01 19.61 25.42
C LYS A 203 3.38 21.00 25.48
N GLN A 204 2.48 21.34 24.54
CA GLN A 204 1.81 22.66 24.48
C GLN A 204 0.28 22.59 24.68
N LYS A 205 -0.21 21.61 25.45
CA LYS A 205 -1.59 21.60 25.93
C LYS A 205 -1.64 21.52 27.44
#